data_AF-A0A6B0VAR2-F1
#
_entry.id   AF-A0A6B0VAR2-F1
#
_cell.length_a   1.000
_cell.length_b   1.000
_cell.length_c   1.000
_cell.angle_alpha   90.00
_cell.angle_beta   90.00
_cell.angle_gamma   90.00
#
_symmetry.space_group_name_H-M   'P 1'
#
loop_
_entity.id
_entity.type
_entity.pdbx_description
1 polymer ?
#
loop_
_entity_poly.entity_id
_entity_poly.type
_entity_poly.pdbx_seq_one_letter_code
_entity_poly.pdbx_strand_id
1 'polypeptide(L)'
;MFAFTVIWSITLRGIYPSSPRSSRPPLLLLLFIFIPRIPNAEMCQSHTPPVPTKPPSVPSQARYVNVFLLSDHSHCKLFNSTGDQRLYMTVLMNGVRATYSGLPQALGLVLRLVGIGCLNESEQNRIYETSIQDGKLHGYSALWGLKNFAMQNPTQFENATVTVMLTAYYFQDQSQTADSFPGGFCSRDQVALVSDVHALYRCQEDVARHILRVMSVDLQEGSLKKCVTSKQESPECSLEKLNASLARMRQECFRPRGQEVPQVTSLPGDVVDLPKLCKAMYFFIPEMEHCFEHEDTGMHRFFPVYKCELTCCVWKNSLNRKLYVTASIQGLRCGTKNQICVNGVCYKRDDWIKEHLPNGSLDIHPYVPRKKPF
;
A
#
# COMPACT_ATOMS: atom_id res chain seq x y z
N MET A 1 -35.31 44.77 -17.94
CA MET A 1 -35.11 46.14 -17.41
C MET A 1 -33.80 46.11 -16.62
N PHE A 2 -32.64 46.34 -17.25
CA PHE A 2 -31.93 47.64 -17.42
C PHE A 2 -31.79 48.40 -16.09
N ALA A 3 -30.61 48.35 -15.41
CA ALA A 3 -29.39 49.18 -15.57
C ALA A 3 -29.52 50.53 -14.78
N PHE A 4 -28.58 51.04 -13.99
CA PHE A 4 -27.19 51.45 -14.29
C PHE A 4 -26.44 51.92 -13.00
N THR A 5 -25.15 51.55 -12.88
CA THR A 5 -23.88 52.30 -12.52
C THR A 5 -23.82 53.41 -11.44
N VAL A 6 -22.71 53.69 -10.72
CA VAL A 6 -21.37 54.26 -11.12
C VAL A 6 -20.41 54.17 -9.89
N ILE A 7 -19.26 53.46 -9.93
CA ILE A 7 -17.83 53.88 -10.14
C ILE A 7 -17.22 54.82 -9.07
N TRP A 8 -16.13 54.38 -8.38
CA TRP A 8 -14.74 54.88 -8.60
C TRP A 8 -13.66 54.04 -7.89
N SER A 9 -12.51 53.91 -8.57
CA SER A 9 -11.26 53.25 -8.17
C SER A 9 -10.17 54.30 -7.89
N ILE A 10 -9.07 53.94 -7.21
CA ILE A 10 -7.66 54.42 -7.31
C ILE A 10 -6.95 54.05 -5.98
N THR A 11 -6.14 52.98 -5.89
CA THR A 11 -4.70 52.78 -6.20
C THR A 11 -3.64 53.48 -5.31
N LEU A 12 -2.70 52.65 -4.84
CA LEU A 12 -1.24 52.83 -4.68
C LEU A 12 -0.66 53.78 -3.61
N ARG A 13 0.08 53.21 -2.63
CA ARG A 13 1.55 53.32 -2.49
C ARG A 13 2.01 52.77 -1.13
N GLY A 14 2.99 51.88 -1.14
CA GLY A 14 3.69 51.42 0.05
C GLY A 14 4.72 52.42 0.55
N ILE A 15 5.22 52.19 1.78
CA ILE A 15 6.57 52.47 2.31
C ILE A 15 6.71 51.69 3.63
N TYR A 16 7.70 50.80 3.70
CA TYR A 16 8.50 50.46 4.89
C TYR A 16 9.92 51.04 4.64
N PRO A 17 10.88 51.14 5.58
CA PRO A 17 10.90 50.79 7.02
C PRO A 17 11.56 51.87 7.92
N SER A 18 11.46 51.76 9.25
CA SER A 18 12.55 52.19 10.17
C SER A 18 12.37 51.58 11.58
N SER A 19 13.45 50.96 12.07
CA SER A 19 13.73 50.55 13.46
C SER A 19 14.84 51.51 13.95
N PRO A 20 15.03 51.88 15.25
CA PRO A 20 15.33 50.92 16.32
C PRO A 20 14.98 51.30 17.80
N ARG A 21 15.21 50.31 18.68
CA ARG A 21 15.56 50.39 20.12
C ARG A 21 14.47 50.61 21.20
N SER A 22 14.26 49.54 21.98
CA SER A 22 14.64 49.43 23.41
C SER A 22 13.52 49.11 24.42
N SER A 23 13.88 48.18 25.32
CA SER A 23 13.33 47.85 26.65
C SER A 23 12.10 46.93 26.75
N ARG A 24 12.22 45.92 27.62
CA ARG A 24 11.31 44.78 27.88
C ARG A 24 10.13 45.15 28.81
N PRO A 25 9.29 44.18 29.25
CA PRO A 25 7.98 43.79 28.74
C PRO A 25 6.84 44.24 29.68
N PRO A 26 5.55 44.10 29.33
CA PRO A 26 4.79 43.02 29.96
C PRO A 26 3.57 42.47 29.16
N LEU A 27 2.99 41.39 29.70
CA LEU A 27 1.60 40.96 29.54
C LEU A 27 1.18 40.23 28.25
N LEU A 28 1.28 38.89 28.38
CA LEU A 28 0.39 37.88 27.82
C LEU A 28 -1.06 38.38 27.64
N LEU A 29 -1.54 38.35 26.39
CA LEU A 29 -2.96 38.25 26.07
C LEU A 29 -3.15 37.00 25.20
N LEU A 30 -3.59 35.94 25.86
CA LEU A 30 -4.04 34.66 25.29
C LEU A 30 -5.31 34.91 24.47
N LEU A 31 -5.18 34.87 23.14
CA LEU A 31 -6.33 34.64 22.25
C LEU A 31 -6.66 33.14 22.27
N PHE A 32 -7.72 32.81 23.02
CA PHE A 32 -8.35 31.50 23.02
C PHE A 32 -8.97 31.23 21.65
N ILE A 33 -8.24 30.52 20.79
CA ILE A 33 -8.85 29.77 19.69
C ILE A 33 -9.38 28.48 20.31
N PHE A 34 -10.71 28.36 20.32
CA PHE A 34 -11.43 27.16 20.74
C PHE A 34 -11.09 25.99 19.80
N ILE A 35 -10.11 25.18 20.19
CA ILE A 35 -9.92 23.83 19.68
C ILE A 35 -10.95 22.93 20.38
N PRO A 36 -11.82 22.20 19.66
CA PRO A 36 -12.59 21.14 20.28
C PRO A 36 -11.63 20.05 20.76
N ARG A 37 -11.46 19.99 22.09
CA ARG A 37 -10.80 18.92 22.83
C ARG A 37 -11.48 17.59 22.48
N ILE A 38 -10.72 16.65 21.93
CA ILE A 38 -11.01 15.22 22.14
C ILE A 38 -10.48 14.89 23.55
N PRO A 39 -11.34 14.46 24.50
CA PRO A 39 -10.91 14.13 25.84
C PRO A 39 -10.30 12.72 25.88
N ASN A 40 -9.26 12.59 26.71
CA ASN A 40 -8.70 11.37 27.29
C ASN A 40 -7.93 10.41 26.35
N ALA A 41 -6.69 10.77 26.03
CA ALA A 41 -5.62 9.78 25.92
C ALA A 41 -5.03 9.55 27.32
N GLU A 42 -5.77 8.84 28.18
CA GLU A 42 -5.17 8.23 29.35
C GLU A 42 -4.21 7.14 28.89
N MET A 43 -2.98 7.23 29.41
CA MET A 43 -1.91 6.25 29.29
C MET A 43 -2.41 4.83 29.51
N CYS A 44 -2.40 4.00 28.47
CA CYS A 44 -2.26 2.56 28.62
C CYS A 44 -0.77 2.23 28.54
N GLN A 45 -0.08 2.25 29.68
CA GLN A 45 1.19 1.53 29.83
C GLN A 45 0.88 0.04 29.78
N SER A 46 0.96 -0.55 28.59
CA SER A 46 1.00 -2.01 28.43
C SER A 46 2.39 -2.50 28.79
N HIS A 47 2.61 -2.83 30.07
CA HIS A 47 3.67 -3.74 30.48
C HIS A 47 3.27 -5.17 30.10
N THR A 48 3.47 -5.50 28.82
CA THR A 48 3.49 -6.90 28.38
C THR A 48 4.82 -7.14 27.69
N PRO A 49 5.71 -7.99 28.24
CA PRO A 49 6.95 -8.34 27.55
C PRO A 49 6.61 -9.02 26.21
N PRO A 50 7.39 -8.78 25.13
CA PRO A 50 7.15 -9.42 23.84
C PRO A 50 7.26 -10.93 24.00
N VAL A 51 6.14 -11.63 23.84
CA VAL A 51 6.11 -13.09 23.81
C VAL A 51 6.66 -13.55 22.45
N PRO A 52 7.65 -14.47 22.41
CA PRO A 52 8.18 -14.99 21.16
C PRO A 52 7.07 -15.62 20.31
N THR A 53 6.93 -15.16 19.07
CA THR A 53 6.08 -15.77 18.05
C THR A 53 6.54 -17.21 17.81
N LYS A 54 5.82 -18.20 18.35
CA LYS A 54 6.11 -19.61 18.11
C LYS A 54 5.79 -19.93 16.63
N PRO A 55 6.77 -20.33 15.81
CA PRO A 55 6.50 -20.79 14.44
C PRO A 55 5.71 -22.11 14.46
N PRO A 56 5.09 -22.49 13.33
CA PRO A 56 4.31 -23.72 13.21
C PRO A 56 5.11 -24.98 13.57
N SER A 57 4.39 -26.02 13.98
CA SER A 57 4.85 -27.26 14.62
C SER A 57 5.63 -28.24 13.73
N VAL A 58 5.95 -27.88 12.48
CA VAL A 58 6.87 -28.63 11.62
C VAL A 58 7.73 -27.61 10.87
N PRO A 59 9.04 -27.44 11.18
CA PRO A 59 9.80 -26.34 10.63
C PRO A 59 10.31 -26.70 9.24
N SER A 60 9.58 -26.30 8.20
CA SER A 60 10.32 -25.66 7.11
C SER A 60 11.01 -24.44 7.75
N GLN A 61 12.32 -24.32 7.59
CA GLN A 61 13.08 -23.21 8.18
C GLN A 61 12.49 -21.90 7.66
N ALA A 62 11.98 -21.05 8.57
CA ALA A 62 11.37 -19.77 8.19
C ALA A 62 12.37 -18.92 7.40
N ARG A 63 11.93 -18.44 6.25
CA ARG A 63 12.69 -17.61 5.32
C ARG A 63 12.22 -16.17 5.43
N TYR A 64 12.90 -15.37 6.24
CA TYR A 64 12.51 -13.98 6.46
C TYR A 64 12.94 -13.10 5.30
N VAL A 65 11.98 -12.39 4.70
CA VAL A 65 12.18 -11.42 3.63
C VAL A 65 11.98 -10.03 4.26
N ASN A 66 13.07 -9.29 4.44
CA ASN A 66 13.05 -7.98 5.07
C ASN A 66 12.84 -6.91 3.98
N VAL A 67 11.64 -6.35 3.92
CA VAL A 67 11.20 -5.41 2.88
C VAL A 67 11.30 -3.98 3.38
N PHE A 68 11.92 -3.11 2.59
CA PHE A 68 11.85 -1.66 2.76
C PHE A 68 10.94 -1.07 1.68
N LEU A 69 9.92 -0.33 2.08
CA LEU A 69 9.05 0.40 1.15
C LEU A 69 9.49 1.87 1.07
N LEU A 70 9.81 2.32 -0.14
CA LEU A 70 10.24 3.69 -0.42
C LEU A 70 9.21 4.35 -1.32
N SER A 71 8.76 5.56 -0.99
CA SER A 71 8.08 6.42 -1.96
C SER A 71 9.09 7.34 -2.62
N ASP A 72 9.04 7.49 -3.94
CA ASP A 72 9.63 8.67 -4.56
C ASP A 72 8.84 9.94 -4.16
N HIS A 73 9.40 11.11 -4.46
CA HIS A 73 8.76 12.39 -4.12
C HIS A 73 7.38 12.55 -4.78
N SER A 74 7.21 12.04 -6.00
CA SER A 74 5.95 12.10 -6.75
C SER A 74 4.83 11.31 -6.06
N HIS A 75 5.14 10.11 -5.57
CA HIS A 75 4.23 9.27 -4.80
C HIS A 75 3.97 9.85 -3.41
N CYS A 76 4.99 10.42 -2.75
CA CYS A 76 4.79 11.07 -1.45
C CYS A 76 3.77 12.22 -1.51
N LYS A 77 3.74 12.95 -2.62
CA LYS A 77 2.79 14.06 -2.84
C LYS A 77 1.34 13.62 -2.97
N LEU A 78 1.06 12.33 -3.10
CA LEU A 78 -0.32 11.80 -3.12
C LEU A 78 -0.97 11.78 -1.72
N PHE A 79 -0.18 11.97 -0.65
CA PHE A 79 -0.66 11.90 0.72
C PHE A 79 -0.65 13.27 1.39
N ASN A 80 -1.63 13.51 2.26
CA ASN A 80 -1.73 14.77 3.00
C ASN A 80 -0.66 14.91 4.09
N SER A 81 -0.19 13.78 4.63
CA SER A 81 0.81 13.74 5.69
C SER A 81 1.73 12.52 5.58
N THR A 82 2.88 12.60 6.25
CA THR A 82 3.77 11.44 6.42
C THR A 82 3.08 10.30 7.17
N GLY A 83 2.13 10.60 8.07
CA GLY A 83 1.34 9.59 8.76
C GLY A 83 0.48 8.78 7.80
N ASP A 84 -0.22 9.46 6.88
CA ASP A 84 -1.07 8.81 5.87
C ASP A 84 -0.25 7.94 4.92
N GLN A 85 0.93 8.41 4.49
CA GLN A 85 1.85 7.63 3.66
C GLN A 85 2.35 6.38 4.38
N ARG A 86 2.74 6.50 5.66
CA ARG A 86 3.20 5.34 6.44
C ARG A 86 2.09 4.34 6.68
N LEU A 87 0.86 4.81 6.93
CA LEU A 87 -0.31 3.95 7.05
C LEU A 87 -0.57 3.23 5.73
N TYR A 88 -0.59 3.95 4.60
CA TYR A 88 -0.73 3.38 3.27
C TYR A 88 0.28 2.26 3.01
N MET A 89 1.56 2.51 3.25
CA MET A 89 2.63 1.53 3.05
C MET A 89 2.48 0.30 3.95
N THR A 90 2.04 0.49 5.20
CA THR A 90 1.79 -0.62 6.13
C THR A 90 0.63 -1.49 5.65
N VAL A 91 -0.47 -0.86 5.21
CA VAL A 91 -1.64 -1.57 4.66
C VAL A 91 -1.29 -2.28 3.34
N LEU A 92 -0.54 -1.64 2.46
CA LEU A 92 -0.05 -2.25 1.22
C LEU A 92 0.75 -3.52 1.52
N MET A 93 1.66 -3.45 2.49
CA MET A 93 2.46 -4.61 2.91
C MET A 93 1.58 -5.76 3.44
N ASN A 94 0.53 -5.46 4.20
CA ASN A 94 -0.44 -6.48 4.62
C ASN A 94 -1.15 -7.12 3.42
N GLY A 95 -1.48 -6.33 2.40
CA GLY A 95 -1.98 -6.84 1.12
C GLY A 95 -1.00 -7.78 0.44
N VAL A 96 0.28 -7.41 0.40
CA VAL A 96 1.35 -8.26 -0.15
C VAL A 96 1.49 -9.57 0.64
N ARG A 97 1.42 -9.53 1.98
CA ARG A 97 1.37 -10.74 2.82
C ARG A 97 0.15 -11.61 2.52
N ALA A 98 -1.01 -11.00 2.32
CA ALA A 98 -2.22 -11.71 1.92
C ALA A 98 -2.01 -12.42 0.57
N THR A 99 -1.38 -11.78 -0.42
CA THR A 99 -0.98 -12.47 -1.66
C THR A 99 -0.06 -13.67 -1.36
N TYR A 100 0.99 -13.50 -0.57
CA TYR A 100 1.94 -14.58 -0.25
C TYR A 100 1.31 -15.73 0.54
N SER A 101 0.23 -15.50 1.28
CA SER A 101 -0.48 -16.57 2.01
C SER A 101 -1.08 -17.65 1.09
N GLY A 102 -1.25 -17.35 -0.20
CA GLY A 102 -1.68 -18.32 -1.20
C GLY A 102 -0.56 -19.19 -1.79
N LEU A 103 0.71 -18.86 -1.52
CA LEU A 103 1.84 -19.68 -1.94
C LEU A 103 1.97 -20.94 -1.05
N PRO A 104 2.64 -22.01 -1.52
CA PRO A 104 2.85 -23.21 -0.72
C PRO A 104 3.50 -22.91 0.63
N GLN A 105 2.82 -23.24 1.74
CA GLN A 105 3.29 -22.96 3.11
C GLN A 105 4.68 -23.54 3.41
N ALA A 106 5.01 -24.67 2.79
CA ALA A 106 6.33 -25.32 2.92
C ALA A 106 7.50 -24.45 2.43
N LEU A 107 7.26 -23.39 1.66
CA LEU A 107 8.29 -22.40 1.30
C LEU A 107 8.77 -21.59 2.51
N GLY A 108 7.97 -21.49 3.57
CA GLY A 108 8.33 -20.83 4.82
C GLY A 108 8.59 -19.33 4.71
N LEU A 109 8.11 -18.66 3.65
CA LEU A 109 8.36 -17.24 3.42
C LEU A 109 7.61 -16.37 4.45
N VAL A 110 8.35 -15.49 5.15
CA VAL A 110 7.80 -14.55 6.14
C VAL A 110 8.26 -13.14 5.78
N LEU A 111 7.32 -12.29 5.34
CA LEU A 111 7.64 -10.94 4.90
C LEU A 111 7.57 -9.95 6.07
N ARG A 112 8.65 -9.22 6.31
CA ARG A 112 8.80 -8.25 7.41
C ARG A 112 9.02 -6.86 6.85
N LEU A 113 8.18 -5.90 7.20
CA LEU A 113 8.40 -4.49 6.85
C LEU A 113 9.42 -3.89 7.81
N VAL A 114 10.63 -3.63 7.34
CA VAL A 114 11.74 -3.15 8.19
C VAL A 114 12.02 -1.66 8.02
N GLY A 115 11.39 -1.02 7.05
CA GLY A 115 11.51 0.42 6.84
C GLY A 115 10.46 0.98 5.90
N ILE A 116 10.10 2.23 6.16
CA ILE A 116 9.27 3.06 5.27
C ILE A 116 9.96 4.41 5.13
N GLY A 117 10.18 4.81 3.88
CA GLY A 117 10.82 6.07 3.53
C GLY A 117 10.06 6.86 2.48
N CYS A 118 10.43 8.12 2.36
CA CYS A 118 9.98 9.05 1.33
C CYS A 118 11.20 9.83 0.84
N LEU A 119 11.41 9.88 -0.47
CA LEU A 119 12.45 10.70 -1.07
C LEU A 119 12.02 12.17 -1.12
N ASN A 120 13.00 13.05 -0.99
CA ASN A 120 12.81 14.45 -1.35
C ASN A 120 12.98 14.66 -2.86
N GLU A 121 12.65 15.86 -3.34
CA GLU A 121 12.71 16.20 -4.76
C GLU A 121 14.11 16.06 -5.35
N SER A 122 15.14 16.46 -4.61
CA SER A 122 16.52 16.40 -5.09
C SER A 122 16.99 14.95 -5.25
N GLU A 123 16.64 14.08 -4.31
CA GLU A 123 16.93 12.64 -4.38
C GLU A 123 16.22 12.00 -5.57
N GLN A 124 14.94 12.28 -5.76
CA GLN A 124 14.19 11.79 -6.91
C GLN A 124 14.82 12.25 -8.22
N ASN A 125 15.13 13.54 -8.34
CA ASN A 125 15.70 14.10 -9.58
C ASN A 125 17.05 13.48 -9.92
N ARG A 126 17.87 13.15 -8.92
CA ARG A 126 19.13 12.40 -9.13
C ARG A 126 18.89 10.97 -9.59
N ILE A 127 17.87 10.29 -9.07
CA ILE A 127 17.52 8.94 -9.49
C ILE A 127 17.00 8.92 -10.93
N TYR A 128 16.24 9.94 -11.34
CA TYR A 128 15.54 9.97 -12.63
C TYR A 128 16.19 10.85 -13.69
N GLU A 129 17.40 11.36 -13.47
CA GLU A 129 18.09 12.35 -14.32
C GLU A 129 18.05 12.01 -15.81
N THR A 130 18.18 10.72 -16.16
CA THR A 130 18.17 10.21 -17.54
C THR A 130 17.01 9.26 -17.82
N SER A 131 16.01 9.23 -16.94
CA SER A 131 14.96 8.20 -16.94
C SER A 131 13.57 8.75 -17.25
N ILE A 132 13.38 10.08 -17.28
CA ILE A 132 12.09 10.69 -17.63
C ILE A 132 12.13 11.18 -19.08
N GLN A 133 11.17 10.73 -19.88
CA GLN A 133 10.88 11.26 -21.21
C GLN A 133 9.37 11.43 -21.35
N ASP A 134 8.92 12.57 -21.85
CA ASP A 134 7.49 12.89 -22.04
C ASP A 134 6.63 12.67 -20.77
N GLY A 135 7.22 12.96 -19.60
CA GLY A 135 6.55 12.79 -18.30
C GLY A 135 6.35 11.33 -17.87
N LYS A 136 7.04 10.37 -18.51
CA LYS A 136 6.98 8.94 -18.20
C LYS A 136 8.37 8.37 -17.90
N LEU A 137 8.41 7.29 -17.11
CA LEU A 137 9.66 6.64 -16.73
C LEU A 137 10.08 5.56 -17.73
N HIS A 138 11.34 5.62 -18.16
CA HIS A 138 12.04 4.48 -18.76
C HIS A 138 12.47 3.51 -17.64
N GLY A 139 11.79 2.38 -17.52
CA GLY A 139 11.85 1.53 -16.31
C GLY A 139 13.25 1.06 -15.94
N TYR A 140 14.01 0.56 -16.92
CA TYR A 140 15.37 0.08 -16.68
C TYR A 140 16.33 1.19 -16.26
N SER A 141 16.19 2.39 -16.84
CA SER A 141 17.05 3.55 -16.51
C SER A 141 16.76 4.02 -15.08
N ALA A 142 15.47 4.14 -14.74
CA ALA A 142 15.03 4.54 -13.41
C ALA A 142 15.43 3.52 -12.33
N LEU A 143 15.36 2.22 -12.66
CA LEU A 143 15.79 1.14 -11.77
C LEU A 143 17.30 1.19 -11.49
N TRP A 144 18.12 1.51 -12.50
CA TRP A 144 19.56 1.74 -12.32
C TRP A 144 19.85 2.95 -11.42
N GLY A 145 19.11 4.04 -11.59
CA GLY A 145 19.18 5.19 -10.69
C GLY A 145 18.88 4.80 -9.24
N LEU A 146 17.83 4.01 -9.01
CA LEU A 146 17.43 3.53 -7.68
C LEU A 146 18.51 2.63 -7.06
N LYS A 147 19.09 1.72 -7.86
CA LYS A 147 20.22 0.88 -7.43
C LYS A 147 21.39 1.74 -6.96
N ASN A 148 21.79 2.74 -7.76
CA ASN A 148 22.89 3.64 -7.41
C ASN A 148 22.59 4.41 -6.12
N PHE A 149 21.37 4.90 -5.96
CA PHE A 149 20.93 5.57 -4.74
C PHE A 149 21.00 4.66 -3.51
N ALA A 150 20.51 3.43 -3.62
CA ALA A 150 20.57 2.45 -2.53
C ALA A 150 22.03 2.11 -2.15
N MET A 151 22.92 1.99 -3.13
CA MET A 151 24.34 1.75 -2.90
C MET A 151 25.06 2.92 -2.22
N GLN A 152 24.65 4.16 -2.50
CA GLN A 152 25.21 5.36 -1.88
C GLN A 152 24.69 5.61 -0.46
N ASN A 153 23.58 4.98 -0.09
CA ASN A 153 22.93 5.15 1.22
C ASN A 153 22.81 3.81 1.99
N PRO A 154 23.92 3.08 2.22
CA PRO A 154 23.87 1.72 2.76
C PRO A 154 23.26 1.64 4.16
N THR A 155 23.43 2.68 4.99
CA THR A 155 22.86 2.75 6.35
C THR A 155 21.34 2.83 6.34
N GLN A 156 20.74 3.54 5.38
CA GLN A 156 19.28 3.66 5.26
C GLN A 156 18.62 2.30 4.96
N PHE A 157 19.32 1.45 4.20
CA PHE A 157 18.81 0.17 3.72
C PHE A 157 19.46 -1.04 4.40
N GLU A 158 20.21 -0.86 5.49
CA GLU A 158 21.02 -1.92 6.12
C GLU A 158 20.21 -3.16 6.52
N ASN A 159 18.95 -2.94 6.95
CA ASN A 159 18.05 -3.99 7.41
C ASN A 159 17.27 -4.62 6.26
N ALA A 160 17.30 -4.04 5.06
CA ALA A 160 16.54 -4.51 3.91
C ALA A 160 17.28 -5.64 3.18
N THR A 161 16.53 -6.64 2.76
CA THR A 161 16.96 -7.65 1.77
C THR A 161 16.33 -7.41 0.40
N VAL A 162 15.27 -6.59 0.37
CA VAL A 162 14.61 -6.06 -0.83
C VAL A 162 14.11 -4.64 -0.51
N THR A 163 14.38 -3.69 -1.39
CA THR A 163 13.84 -2.33 -1.38
C THR A 163 12.88 -2.17 -2.55
N VAL A 164 11.62 -1.84 -2.28
CA VAL A 164 10.62 -1.56 -3.31
C VAL A 164 10.30 -0.08 -3.29
N MET A 165 10.59 0.62 -4.39
CA MET A 165 10.21 2.01 -4.58
C MET A 165 8.88 2.11 -5.32
N LEU A 166 7.93 2.85 -4.76
CA LEU A 166 6.67 3.23 -5.40
C LEU A 166 6.80 4.62 -6.02
N THR A 167 6.26 4.77 -7.22
CA THR A 167 6.29 6.02 -7.98
C THR A 167 4.91 6.40 -8.49
N ALA A 168 4.61 7.71 -8.54
CA ALA A 168 3.38 8.20 -9.17
C ALA A 168 3.51 8.35 -10.70
N TYR A 169 4.65 7.99 -11.29
CA TYR A 169 4.84 8.01 -12.74
C TYR A 169 4.31 6.74 -13.41
N TYR A 170 3.80 6.91 -14.62
CA TYR A 170 3.62 5.81 -15.56
C TYR A 170 4.95 5.45 -16.23
N PHE A 171 5.13 4.20 -16.61
CA PHE A 171 6.23 3.79 -17.48
C PHE A 171 5.96 4.21 -18.93
N GLN A 172 7.04 4.34 -19.72
CA GLN A 172 6.95 4.64 -21.15
C GLN A 172 6.24 3.52 -21.92
N ASP A 173 6.64 2.27 -21.65
CA ASP A 173 5.89 1.11 -22.07
C ASP A 173 4.62 0.99 -21.23
N GLN A 174 3.46 1.13 -21.87
CA GLN A 174 2.16 1.11 -21.19
C GLN A 174 1.79 -0.27 -20.65
N SER A 175 2.44 -1.33 -21.14
CA SER A 175 2.29 -2.68 -20.59
C SER A 175 3.11 -2.87 -19.30
N GLN A 176 4.11 -2.03 -19.07
CA GLN A 176 4.96 -2.13 -17.89
C GLN A 176 4.36 -1.36 -16.70
N THR A 177 4.14 -2.06 -15.59
CA THR A 177 3.71 -1.48 -14.31
C THR A 177 4.81 -1.50 -13.24
N ALA A 178 5.92 -2.18 -13.51
CA ALA A 178 7.06 -2.31 -12.60
C ALA A 178 8.34 -2.83 -13.29
N ASP A 179 9.49 -2.68 -12.63
CA ASP A 179 10.80 -3.20 -13.05
C ASP A 179 11.61 -3.69 -11.83
N SER A 180 12.47 -4.70 -12.01
CA SER A 180 13.40 -5.17 -10.97
C SER A 180 14.51 -6.07 -11.52
N PHE A 181 15.66 -6.09 -10.85
CA PHE A 181 16.75 -7.01 -11.17
C PHE A 181 16.45 -8.42 -10.65
N PRO A 182 16.45 -9.46 -11.51
CA PRO A 182 16.29 -10.83 -11.05
C PRO A 182 17.50 -11.28 -10.23
N GLY A 183 17.26 -11.94 -9.11
CA GLY A 183 18.31 -12.48 -8.24
C GLY A 183 19.13 -11.44 -7.47
N GLY A 184 18.61 -10.23 -7.31
CA GLY A 184 19.23 -9.18 -6.52
C GLY A 184 19.10 -9.32 -5.00
N PHE A 185 18.41 -10.35 -4.48
CA PHE A 185 18.15 -10.51 -3.06
C PHE A 185 19.43 -10.43 -2.22
N CYS A 186 19.44 -9.54 -1.22
CA CYS A 186 20.56 -9.38 -0.28
C CYS A 186 21.89 -9.01 -0.99
N SER A 187 21.80 -8.35 -2.15
CA SER A 187 22.92 -7.84 -2.92
C SER A 187 22.72 -6.35 -3.24
N ARG A 188 23.60 -5.78 -4.08
CA ARG A 188 23.44 -4.40 -4.58
C ARG A 188 22.24 -4.23 -5.51
N ASP A 189 21.73 -5.33 -6.06
CA ASP A 189 20.63 -5.35 -7.01
C ASP A 189 19.26 -5.59 -6.33
N GLN A 190 19.19 -5.44 -5.00
CA GLN A 190 18.00 -5.74 -4.20
C GLN A 190 16.83 -4.75 -4.36
N VAL A 191 16.68 -4.13 -5.53
CA VAL A 191 15.73 -3.05 -5.77
C VAL A 191 14.64 -3.45 -6.76
N ALA A 192 13.44 -2.95 -6.52
CA ALA A 192 12.31 -2.99 -7.44
C ALA A 192 11.66 -1.60 -7.52
N LEU A 193 11.18 -1.24 -8.70
CA LEU A 193 10.45 0.00 -8.98
C LEU A 193 9.05 -0.36 -9.43
N VAL A 194 8.02 0.18 -8.79
CA VAL A 194 6.61 -0.14 -9.07
C VAL A 194 5.81 1.13 -9.23
N SER A 195 5.00 1.21 -10.28
CA SER A 195 4.09 2.33 -10.50
C SER A 195 2.83 2.19 -9.64
N ASP A 196 2.52 3.25 -8.89
CA ASP A 196 1.32 3.38 -8.08
C ASP A 196 0.75 4.80 -8.19
N VAL A 197 0.41 5.18 -9.42
CA VAL A 197 0.00 6.54 -9.82
C VAL A 197 -1.12 7.13 -8.96
N HIS A 198 -1.98 6.28 -8.41
CA HIS A 198 -3.18 6.72 -7.70
C HIS A 198 -3.15 6.45 -6.20
N ALA A 199 -2.16 5.69 -5.69
CA ALA A 199 -2.15 5.21 -4.30
C ALA A 199 -3.47 4.53 -3.90
N LEU A 200 -3.94 3.59 -4.74
CA LEU A 200 -5.20 2.84 -4.55
C LEU A 200 -4.95 1.32 -4.41
N TYR A 201 -3.74 0.94 -3.99
CA TYR A 201 -3.31 -0.44 -3.72
C TYR A 201 -3.40 -1.42 -4.90
N ARG A 202 -3.59 -0.92 -6.13
CA ARG A 202 -3.62 -1.77 -7.34
C ARG A 202 -2.27 -2.43 -7.64
N CYS A 203 -1.18 -1.78 -7.23
CA CYS A 203 0.18 -2.22 -7.43
C CYS A 203 0.56 -3.45 -6.58
N GLN A 204 -0.32 -3.94 -5.71
CA GLN A 204 0.01 -4.98 -4.73
C GLN A 204 0.50 -6.29 -5.37
N GLU A 205 -0.08 -6.72 -6.50
CA GLU A 205 0.40 -7.90 -7.23
C GLU A 205 1.79 -7.66 -7.82
N ASP A 206 2.05 -6.46 -8.34
CA ASP A 206 3.36 -6.09 -8.89
C ASP A 206 4.43 -6.02 -7.81
N VAL A 207 4.12 -5.42 -6.65
CA VAL A 207 5.03 -5.44 -5.49
C VAL A 207 5.35 -6.89 -5.10
N ALA A 208 4.33 -7.74 -5.00
CA ALA A 208 4.51 -9.14 -4.62
C ALA A 208 5.38 -9.91 -5.63
N ARG A 209 5.09 -9.75 -6.93
CA ARG A 209 5.79 -10.39 -8.05
C ARG A 209 7.23 -9.91 -8.17
N HIS A 210 7.49 -8.63 -8.00
CA HIS A 210 8.85 -8.09 -8.10
C HIS A 210 9.71 -8.42 -6.88
N ILE A 211 9.14 -8.60 -5.67
CA ILE A 211 9.86 -9.20 -4.54
C ILE A 211 10.29 -10.64 -4.88
N LEU A 212 9.40 -11.45 -5.47
CA LEU A 212 9.73 -12.80 -5.96
C LEU A 212 10.84 -12.77 -7.02
N ARG A 213 10.76 -11.85 -7.99
CA ARG A 213 11.77 -11.71 -9.05
C ARG A 213 13.14 -11.35 -8.49
N VAL A 214 13.23 -10.41 -7.54
CA VAL A 214 14.47 -10.11 -6.82
C VAL A 214 15.02 -11.36 -6.10
N MET A 215 14.15 -12.25 -5.65
CA MET A 215 14.49 -13.57 -5.10
C MET A 215 14.71 -14.67 -6.16
N SER A 216 14.99 -14.32 -7.42
CA SER A 216 15.17 -15.26 -8.54
C SER A 216 13.96 -16.13 -8.88
N VAL A 217 12.77 -15.78 -8.38
CA VAL A 217 11.50 -16.41 -8.77
C VAL A 217 10.87 -15.55 -9.85
N ASP A 218 11.20 -15.86 -11.11
CA ASP A 218 10.69 -15.11 -12.26
C ASP A 218 9.36 -15.71 -12.74
N LEU A 219 8.27 -15.02 -12.40
CA LEU A 219 6.92 -15.36 -12.84
C LEU A 219 6.50 -14.40 -13.94
N GLN A 220 5.86 -14.92 -14.99
CA GLN A 220 5.23 -14.09 -16.00
C GLN A 220 4.13 -13.21 -15.38
N GLU A 221 3.82 -12.11 -16.06
CA GLU A 221 2.74 -11.22 -15.64
C GLU A 221 1.41 -11.98 -15.52
N GLY A 222 0.67 -11.77 -14.43
CA GLY A 222 -0.57 -12.49 -14.12
C GLY A 222 -0.41 -13.96 -13.71
N SER A 223 0.79 -14.55 -13.77
CA SER A 223 1.03 -15.91 -13.25
C SER A 223 0.94 -15.98 -11.73
N LEU A 224 1.38 -14.93 -11.01
CA LEU A 224 1.31 -14.91 -9.54
C LEU A 224 -0.13 -15.04 -9.05
N LYS A 225 -1.07 -14.28 -9.65
CA LYS A 225 -2.50 -14.43 -9.36
C LYS A 225 -2.97 -15.88 -9.53
N LYS A 226 -2.57 -16.56 -10.60
CA LYS A 226 -2.91 -17.99 -10.81
C LYS A 226 -2.29 -18.88 -9.73
N CYS A 227 -1.03 -18.63 -9.34
CA CYS A 227 -0.35 -19.38 -8.29
C CYS A 227 -1.07 -19.32 -6.94
N VAL A 228 -1.69 -18.17 -6.61
CA VAL A 228 -2.27 -17.95 -5.28
C VAL A 228 -3.77 -18.22 -5.21
N THR A 229 -4.49 -18.19 -6.35
CA THR A 229 -5.94 -18.46 -6.41
C THR A 229 -6.26 -19.89 -6.79
N SER A 230 -5.50 -20.49 -7.73
CA SER A 230 -5.71 -21.86 -8.13
C SER A 230 -4.86 -22.76 -7.25
N LYS A 231 -5.49 -23.59 -6.41
CA LYS A 231 -4.82 -24.72 -5.74
C LYS A 231 -4.33 -25.79 -6.73
N GLN A 232 -4.32 -25.50 -8.03
CA GLN A 232 -3.96 -26.41 -9.12
C GLN A 232 -2.63 -26.00 -9.75
N GLU A 233 -1.88 -27.04 -10.08
CA GLU A 233 -0.46 -27.11 -10.38
C GLU A 233 -0.09 -26.42 -11.70
N SER A 234 -0.20 -25.08 -11.78
CA SER A 234 0.67 -24.39 -12.73
C SER A 234 2.10 -24.83 -12.41
N PRO A 235 2.83 -25.47 -13.36
CA PRO A 235 4.13 -26.03 -13.06
C PRO A 235 5.10 -24.97 -12.53
N GLU A 236 4.91 -23.71 -12.91
CA GLU A 236 5.66 -22.53 -12.43
C GLU A 236 5.49 -22.26 -10.93
N CYS A 237 4.34 -22.62 -10.37
CA CYS A 237 3.94 -22.34 -8.99
C CYS A 237 4.13 -23.56 -8.07
N SER A 238 4.69 -24.67 -8.58
CA SER A 238 4.91 -25.86 -7.77
C SER A 238 5.91 -25.59 -6.65
N LEU A 239 5.70 -26.22 -5.49
CA LEU A 239 6.61 -26.12 -4.36
C LEU A 239 8.04 -26.46 -4.78
N GLU A 240 8.24 -27.48 -5.62
CA GLU A 240 9.55 -27.88 -6.12
C GLU A 240 10.25 -26.77 -6.90
N LYS A 241 9.58 -26.16 -7.90
CA LYS A 241 10.19 -25.10 -8.71
C LYS A 241 10.47 -23.85 -7.89
N LEU A 242 9.50 -23.41 -7.09
CA LEU A 242 9.67 -22.25 -6.22
C LEU A 242 10.81 -22.49 -5.23
N ASN A 243 10.86 -23.67 -4.60
CA ASN A 243 11.92 -24.01 -3.66
C ASN A 243 13.29 -24.13 -4.33
N ALA A 244 13.38 -24.67 -5.55
CA ALA A 244 14.61 -24.76 -6.32
C ALA A 244 15.17 -23.37 -6.67
N SER A 245 14.31 -22.42 -7.04
CA SER A 245 14.71 -21.02 -7.24
C SER A 245 15.21 -20.39 -5.95
N LEU A 246 14.49 -20.57 -4.84
CA LEU A 246 14.87 -20.00 -3.55
C LEU A 246 16.14 -20.64 -2.95
N ALA A 247 16.41 -21.91 -3.23
CA ALA A 247 17.59 -22.63 -2.75
C ALA A 247 18.92 -22.09 -3.28
N ARG A 248 18.89 -21.32 -4.38
CA ARG A 248 20.07 -20.65 -4.94
C ARG A 248 20.53 -19.46 -4.09
N MET A 249 19.67 -18.96 -3.21
CA MET A 249 19.99 -17.85 -2.32
C MET A 249 20.67 -18.33 -1.04
N ARG A 250 21.58 -17.52 -0.52
CA ARG A 250 22.29 -17.82 0.72
C ARG A 250 21.32 -17.78 1.91
N GLN A 251 21.37 -18.79 2.78
CA GLN A 251 20.50 -18.89 3.95
C GLN A 251 20.67 -17.70 4.92
N GLU A 252 21.85 -17.09 4.97
CA GLU A 252 22.11 -15.89 5.79
C GLU A 252 21.25 -14.67 5.39
N CYS A 253 20.82 -14.61 4.13
CA CYS A 253 19.98 -13.54 3.62
C CYS A 253 18.53 -13.66 4.08
N PHE A 254 18.11 -14.85 4.52
CA PHE A 254 16.78 -15.11 5.05
C PHE A 254 16.67 -14.94 6.57
N ARG A 255 17.67 -14.33 7.21
CA ARG A 255 17.63 -14.03 8.64
C ARG A 255 16.77 -12.78 8.89
N PRO A 256 16.07 -12.70 10.03
CA PRO A 256 15.40 -11.48 10.42
C PRO A 256 16.45 -10.38 10.64
N ARG A 257 16.17 -9.17 10.12
CA ARG A 257 17.01 -7.98 10.29
C ARG A 257 16.18 -6.83 10.86
N GLY A 258 16.79 -6.00 11.70
CA GLY A 258 16.14 -4.84 12.31
C GLY A 258 14.85 -5.14 13.08
N GLN A 259 14.27 -4.06 13.60
CA GLN A 259 12.92 -4.09 14.16
C GLN A 259 11.90 -3.96 13.03
N GLU A 260 10.82 -4.72 13.13
CA GLU A 260 9.71 -4.58 12.20
C GLU A 260 8.94 -3.29 12.51
N VAL A 261 8.54 -2.57 11.47
CA VAL A 261 7.66 -1.41 11.59
C VAL A 261 6.36 -1.84 12.31
N PRO A 262 5.82 -1.06 13.25
CA PRO A 262 4.54 -1.39 13.88
C PRO A 262 3.46 -1.63 12.82
N GLN A 263 2.77 -2.77 12.94
CA GLN A 263 1.78 -3.21 11.97
C GLN A 263 0.37 -2.80 12.39
N VAL A 264 -0.53 -2.74 11.41
CA VAL A 264 -1.97 -2.56 11.62
C VAL A 264 -2.71 -3.81 11.16
N THR A 265 -3.95 -3.99 11.61
CA THR A 265 -4.80 -5.13 11.19
C THR A 265 -5.50 -4.92 9.85
N SER A 266 -5.45 -3.70 9.30
CA SER A 266 -6.14 -3.34 8.06
C SER A 266 -5.44 -3.93 6.84
N LEU A 267 -6.26 -4.39 5.89
CA LEU A 267 -5.88 -4.78 4.55
C LEU A 267 -6.34 -3.71 3.55
N PRO A 268 -5.80 -3.68 2.31
CA PRO A 268 -6.16 -2.68 1.32
C PRO A 268 -7.66 -2.47 1.12
N GLY A 269 -8.44 -3.56 1.03
CA GLY A 269 -9.89 -3.52 0.85
C GLY A 269 -10.68 -2.97 2.03
N ASP A 270 -10.07 -2.80 3.21
CA ASP A 270 -10.72 -2.16 4.35
C ASP A 270 -10.73 -0.64 4.23
N VAL A 271 -9.72 -0.07 3.57
CA VAL A 271 -9.44 1.37 3.61
C VAL A 271 -9.47 2.03 2.24
N VAL A 272 -9.43 1.25 1.16
CA VAL A 272 -9.45 1.78 -0.20
C VAL A 272 -10.78 2.48 -0.50
N ASP A 273 -10.70 3.62 -1.15
CA ASP A 273 -11.86 4.31 -1.72
C ASP A 273 -12.32 3.57 -2.98
N LEU A 274 -13.26 2.63 -2.82
CA LEU A 274 -13.75 1.76 -3.91
C LEU A 274 -14.31 2.56 -5.11
N PRO A 275 -15.09 3.66 -4.92
CA PRO A 275 -15.47 4.53 -6.03
C PRO A 275 -14.28 5.11 -6.80
N LYS A 276 -13.26 5.65 -6.11
CA LYS A 276 -12.05 6.15 -6.78
C LYS A 276 -11.28 5.04 -7.47
N LEU A 277 -11.20 3.85 -6.85
CA LEU A 277 -10.57 2.68 -7.45
C LEU A 277 -11.25 2.30 -8.77
N CYS A 278 -12.57 2.18 -8.79
CA CYS A 278 -13.32 1.91 -10.03
C CYS A 278 -13.07 2.96 -11.12
N LYS A 279 -13.08 4.24 -10.77
CA LYS A 279 -12.77 5.33 -11.71
C LYS A 279 -11.34 5.26 -12.25
N ALA A 280 -10.37 4.95 -11.40
CA ALA A 280 -8.99 4.76 -11.82
C ALA A 280 -8.80 3.52 -12.72
N MET A 281 -9.56 2.45 -12.47
CA MET A 281 -9.51 1.23 -13.28
C MET A 281 -10.10 1.41 -14.66
N TYR A 282 -11.19 2.17 -14.76
CA TYR A 282 -11.91 2.41 -16.00
C TYR A 282 -11.90 3.90 -16.34
N PHE A 283 -10.71 4.51 -16.32
CA PHE A 283 -10.54 5.96 -16.49
C PHE A 283 -11.12 6.50 -17.81
N PHE A 284 -11.24 5.63 -18.83
CA PHE A 284 -11.85 5.94 -20.13
C PHE A 284 -13.39 5.93 -20.11
N ILE A 285 -14.01 5.66 -18.96
CA ILE A 285 -15.46 5.65 -18.73
C ILE A 285 -15.79 6.62 -17.60
N PRO A 286 -16.13 7.89 -17.90
CA PRO A 286 -16.31 8.94 -16.89
C PRO A 286 -17.43 8.64 -15.87
N GLU A 287 -18.48 7.94 -16.28
CA GLU A 287 -19.63 7.62 -15.43
C GLU A 287 -19.41 6.37 -14.56
N MET A 288 -18.17 5.87 -14.47
CA MET A 288 -17.88 4.67 -13.69
C MET A 288 -18.05 4.93 -12.19
N GLU A 289 -18.77 4.04 -11.53
CA GLU A 289 -18.97 4.00 -10.09
C GLU A 289 -18.70 2.60 -9.53
N HIS A 290 -18.56 2.50 -8.20
CA HIS A 290 -18.56 1.23 -7.50
C HIS A 290 -19.98 0.82 -7.13
N CYS A 291 -20.34 -0.45 -7.28
CA CYS A 291 -21.71 -0.89 -7.08
C CYS A 291 -21.82 -2.39 -6.77
N PHE A 292 -22.94 -2.80 -6.18
CA PHE A 292 -23.13 -4.13 -5.61
C PHE A 292 -23.97 -5.02 -6.54
N GLU A 293 -23.60 -6.28 -6.79
CA GLU A 293 -24.28 -7.15 -7.77
C GLU A 293 -25.71 -7.55 -7.35
N HIS A 294 -25.97 -7.70 -6.04
CA HIS A 294 -27.30 -7.95 -5.48
C HIS A 294 -27.60 -7.04 -4.29
N GLU A 295 -28.80 -6.45 -4.31
CA GLU A 295 -29.41 -5.69 -3.23
C GLU A 295 -30.62 -6.49 -2.73
N ASP A 296 -30.48 -7.23 -1.63
CA ASP A 296 -31.65 -7.82 -0.96
C ASP A 296 -32.33 -6.73 -0.13
N THR A 297 -33.47 -6.26 -0.62
CA THR A 297 -34.29 -5.19 -0.02
C THR A 297 -35.11 -5.70 1.17
N GLY A 298 -34.43 -6.24 2.19
CA GLY A 298 -34.99 -6.56 3.50
C GLY A 298 -34.65 -5.47 4.51
N MET A 299 -35.66 -4.89 5.16
CA MET A 299 -35.65 -3.60 5.87
C MET A 299 -34.61 -3.40 7.00
N HIS A 300 -33.77 -4.38 7.34
CA HIS A 300 -32.63 -4.18 8.23
C HIS A 300 -31.44 -5.07 7.80
N ARG A 301 -30.35 -4.41 7.38
CA ARG A 301 -28.98 -4.91 7.16
C ARG A 301 -28.63 -5.23 5.70
N PHE A 302 -28.04 -4.23 5.06
CA PHE A 302 -27.26 -4.33 3.84
C PHE A 302 -26.13 -5.37 4.00
N PHE A 303 -26.16 -6.48 3.25
CA PHE A 303 -25.02 -7.38 3.15
C PHE A 303 -24.73 -7.69 1.68
N PRO A 304 -23.78 -6.98 1.04
CA PRO A 304 -23.28 -7.41 -0.26
C PRO A 304 -22.55 -8.75 -0.08
N VAL A 305 -23.12 -9.84 -0.61
CA VAL A 305 -22.49 -11.16 -0.63
C VAL A 305 -21.51 -11.20 -1.79
N TYR A 306 -20.29 -10.72 -1.58
CA TYR A 306 -19.26 -10.78 -2.61
C TYR A 306 -18.67 -12.18 -2.72
N LYS A 307 -18.58 -12.72 -3.94
CA LYS A 307 -17.74 -13.87 -4.28
C LYS A 307 -16.28 -13.44 -4.52
N CYS A 308 -15.74 -12.56 -3.68
CA CYS A 308 -14.40 -12.00 -3.85
C CYS A 308 -14.10 -11.47 -5.25
N GLU A 309 -15.05 -10.65 -5.70
CA GLU A 309 -14.99 -9.90 -6.94
C GLU A 309 -15.22 -8.42 -6.63
N LEU A 310 -14.50 -7.55 -7.33
CA LEU A 310 -14.73 -6.11 -7.32
C LEU A 310 -15.67 -5.79 -8.48
N THR A 311 -16.80 -5.16 -8.20
CA THR A 311 -17.80 -4.80 -9.20
C THR A 311 -17.87 -3.28 -9.36
N CYS A 312 -17.57 -2.82 -10.58
CA CYS A 312 -17.77 -1.44 -11.00
C CYS A 312 -18.93 -1.39 -12.02
N CYS A 313 -19.59 -0.25 -12.17
CA CYS A 313 -20.65 -0.11 -13.16
C CYS A 313 -20.87 1.32 -13.63
N VAL A 314 -21.57 1.41 -14.76
CA VAL A 314 -22.11 2.65 -15.29
C VAL A 314 -23.61 2.68 -15.07
N TRP A 315 -24.10 3.72 -14.39
CA TRP A 315 -25.52 4.00 -14.25
C TRP A 315 -26.01 4.85 -15.43
N LYS A 316 -26.77 4.23 -16.35
CA LYS A 316 -27.51 5.00 -17.38
C LYS A 316 -28.94 5.31 -16.91
N ASN A 317 -29.55 4.39 -16.18
CA ASN A 317 -30.88 4.46 -15.54
C ASN A 317 -31.08 3.19 -14.70
N SER A 318 -32.05 3.16 -13.76
CA SER A 318 -32.26 2.06 -12.79
C SER A 318 -32.49 0.67 -13.40
N LEU A 319 -32.81 0.61 -14.71
CA LEU A 319 -33.06 -0.64 -15.46
C LEU A 319 -31.90 -1.05 -16.39
N ASN A 320 -30.95 -0.15 -16.69
CA ASN A 320 -29.82 -0.42 -17.60
C ASN A 320 -28.50 -0.18 -16.88
N ARG A 321 -28.08 -1.18 -16.11
CA ARG A 321 -26.77 -1.18 -15.43
C ARG A 321 -25.80 -2.06 -16.22
N LYS A 322 -24.66 -1.49 -16.61
CA LYS A 322 -23.56 -2.27 -17.20
C LYS A 322 -22.55 -2.60 -16.10
N LEU A 323 -22.38 -3.89 -15.81
CA LEU A 323 -21.46 -4.40 -14.80
C LEU A 323 -20.07 -4.68 -15.39
N TYR A 324 -19.05 -4.31 -14.64
CA TYR A 324 -17.65 -4.60 -14.89
C TYR A 324 -17.11 -5.33 -13.67
N VAL A 325 -16.80 -6.61 -13.83
CA VAL A 325 -16.34 -7.48 -12.75
C VAL A 325 -14.84 -7.74 -12.92
N THR A 326 -14.09 -7.58 -11.85
CA THR A 326 -12.65 -7.85 -11.79
C THR A 326 -12.29 -8.52 -10.48
N ALA A 327 -11.04 -8.98 -10.34
CA ALA A 327 -10.61 -9.61 -9.09
C ALA A 327 -10.69 -8.64 -7.92
N SER A 328 -11.08 -9.16 -6.75
CA SER A 328 -11.07 -8.38 -5.52
C SER A 328 -9.67 -7.90 -5.16
N ILE A 329 -9.63 -6.71 -4.56
CA ILE A 329 -8.49 -6.27 -3.78
C ILE A 329 -8.41 -7.08 -2.47
N GLN A 330 -7.21 -7.34 -1.95
CA GLN A 330 -7.06 -8.10 -0.70
C GLN A 330 -7.71 -7.34 0.45
N GLY A 331 -8.47 -8.06 1.28
CA GLY A 331 -9.23 -7.45 2.38
C GLY A 331 -10.60 -6.93 2.00
N LEU A 332 -11.02 -7.01 0.72
CA LEU A 332 -12.38 -6.61 0.34
C LEU A 332 -13.37 -7.44 1.14
N ARG A 333 -14.38 -6.81 1.76
CA ARG A 333 -15.38 -7.55 2.53
C ARG A 333 -16.08 -8.58 1.64
N CYS A 334 -16.45 -9.71 2.23
CA CYS A 334 -17.22 -10.75 1.54
C CYS A 334 -18.18 -11.44 2.49
N GLY A 335 -19.21 -12.08 1.92
CA GLY A 335 -20.23 -12.77 2.70
C GLY A 335 -21.01 -11.84 3.65
N THR A 336 -21.69 -12.46 4.62
CA THR A 336 -22.59 -11.77 5.57
C THR A 336 -22.02 -11.67 6.99
N LYS A 337 -20.81 -12.21 7.20
CA LYS A 337 -20.11 -12.24 8.51
C LYS A 337 -18.85 -11.35 8.43
N ASN A 338 -18.06 -11.30 9.51
CA ASN A 338 -16.76 -10.62 9.52
C ASN A 338 -15.73 -11.41 8.69
N GLN A 339 -15.87 -11.35 7.37
CA GLN A 339 -15.05 -12.07 6.41
C GLN A 339 -14.51 -11.11 5.33
N ILE A 340 -13.35 -11.50 4.80
CA ILE A 340 -12.57 -10.71 3.85
C ILE A 340 -12.04 -11.59 2.73
N CYS A 341 -11.81 -10.98 1.58
CA CYS A 341 -11.25 -11.64 0.43
C CYS A 341 -9.75 -11.73 0.55
N VAL A 342 -9.26 -12.97 0.54
CA VAL A 342 -7.85 -13.29 0.49
C VAL A 342 -7.64 -14.25 -0.67
N ASN A 343 -6.91 -13.82 -1.70
CA ASN A 343 -6.63 -14.61 -2.91
C ASN A 343 -7.89 -15.23 -3.55
N GLY A 344 -8.96 -14.42 -3.68
CA GLY A 344 -10.22 -14.86 -4.28
C GLY A 344 -11.08 -15.76 -3.40
N VAL A 345 -10.67 -16.02 -2.14
CA VAL A 345 -11.42 -16.83 -1.18
C VAL A 345 -11.92 -15.96 -0.03
N CYS A 346 -13.16 -16.18 0.38
CA CYS A 346 -13.75 -15.48 1.51
C CYS A 346 -13.30 -16.09 2.85
N TYR A 347 -12.36 -15.43 3.52
CA TYR A 347 -11.68 -15.89 4.73
C TYR A 347 -12.24 -15.18 5.97
N LYS A 348 -12.25 -15.86 7.13
CA LYS A 348 -12.63 -15.22 8.39
C LYS A 348 -11.54 -14.26 8.84
N ARG A 349 -11.89 -12.99 9.04
CA ARG A 349 -10.91 -11.93 9.29
C ARG A 349 -10.01 -12.22 10.50
N ASP A 350 -10.62 -12.58 11.63
CA ASP A 350 -9.88 -12.77 12.89
C ASP A 350 -8.89 -13.94 12.80
N ASP A 351 -9.26 -15.00 12.08
CA ASP A 351 -8.37 -16.14 11.81
C ASP A 351 -7.18 -15.68 10.95
N TRP A 352 -7.42 -14.89 9.89
CA TRP A 352 -6.34 -14.40 9.02
C TRP A 352 -5.35 -13.51 9.78
N ILE A 353 -5.86 -12.56 10.58
CA ILE A 353 -5.05 -11.66 11.40
C ILE A 353 -4.17 -12.47 12.34
N LYS A 354 -4.76 -13.44 13.06
CA LYS A 354 -4.04 -14.28 14.02
C LYS A 354 -2.95 -15.14 13.36
N GLU A 355 -3.19 -15.59 12.13
CA GLU A 355 -2.27 -16.47 11.41
C GLU A 355 -1.13 -15.73 10.70
N HIS A 356 -1.37 -14.52 10.20
CA HIS A 356 -0.47 -13.86 9.23
C HIS A 356 0.10 -12.52 9.68
N LEU A 357 -0.41 -11.92 10.76
CA LEU A 357 0.12 -10.64 11.28
C LEU A 357 0.90 -10.83 12.59
N PRO A 358 1.91 -9.97 12.85
CA PRO A 358 2.60 -9.99 14.13
C PRO A 358 1.67 -9.70 15.32
N ASN A 359 1.95 -10.35 16.45
CA ASN A 359 1.26 -10.06 17.71
C ASN A 359 1.43 -8.59 18.10
N GLY A 360 0.35 -7.97 18.58
CA GLY A 360 0.34 -6.55 18.95
C GLY A 360 0.11 -5.59 17.78
N SER A 361 -0.26 -6.10 16.59
CA SER A 361 -0.73 -5.27 15.49
C SER A 361 -1.89 -4.38 15.94
N LEU A 362 -1.80 -3.09 15.63
CA LEU A 362 -2.80 -2.10 16.03
C LEU A 362 -4.07 -2.27 15.24
N ASP A 363 -5.19 -2.35 15.96
CA ASP A 363 -6.47 -2.54 15.32
C ASP A 363 -7.04 -1.21 14.82
N ILE A 364 -6.91 -0.96 13.51
CA ILE A 364 -7.44 0.23 12.85
C ILE A 364 -8.58 -0.21 11.94
N HIS A 365 -9.78 -0.30 12.52
CA HIS A 365 -10.98 -0.68 11.81
C HIS A 365 -11.75 0.54 11.27
N PRO A 366 -12.21 0.51 10.01
CA PRO A 366 -13.40 1.27 9.64
C PRO A 366 -14.58 0.67 10.40
N TYR A 367 -15.11 1.44 11.36
CA TYR A 367 -16.17 1.08 12.30
C TYR A 367 -17.18 0.06 11.72
N VAL A 368 -17.14 -1.18 12.21
CA VAL A 368 -18.24 -2.14 12.03
C VAL A 368 -19.17 -1.90 13.21
N PRO A 369 -20.40 -1.40 13.03
CA PRO A 369 -21.35 -1.30 14.12
C PRO A 369 -21.50 -2.69 14.76
N ARG A 370 -21.22 -2.81 16.06
CA ARG A 370 -21.50 -4.05 16.80
C ARG A 370 -22.95 -4.42 16.50
N LYS A 371 -23.20 -5.69 16.18
CA LYS A 371 -24.57 -6.21 16.17
C LYS A 371 -25.18 -5.86 17.53
N LYS A 372 -26.14 -4.95 17.55
CA LYS A 372 -27.03 -4.83 18.70
C LYS A 372 -27.64 -6.22 18.89
N PRO A 373 -27.51 -6.84 20.08
CA PRO A 373 -28.29 -8.03 20.38
C PRO A 373 -29.75 -7.60 20.27
N PHE A 374 -30.44 -8.15 19.29
CA PHE A 374 -31.89 -8.23 19.30
C PHE A 374 -32.21 -9.66 19.68
#